data_AF-A0A4R7HWP9-F1
#
_entry.id   AF-A0A4R7HWP9-F1
#
_cell.length_a   1.000
_cell.length_b   1.000
_cell.length_c   1.000
_cell.angle_alpha   90.00
_cell.angle_beta   90.00
_cell.angle_gamma   90.00
#
_symmetry.space_group_name_H-M   'P 1'
#
loop_
_entity.id
_entity.type
_entity.pdbx_description
1 polymer ?
#
loop_
_entity_poly.entity_id
_entity_poly.type
_entity_poly.pdbx_seq_one_letter_code
_entity_poly.pdbx_strand_id
1 'polypeptide(L)'
;MPVDDRTRLELHRQLETSIGRKSTDALMAHLPPVTWDQVATKDDLSATRVLLRADLDAMAGDLRAEIKASEAGMRAMEAGIRGDMKAMETGVRSDVETGIRSVETNMQTLATQLRAEMQVSTADLRSEMHDQNSRQLRWIVTFMAGWSTLLLAAVQLMP
;
A
#
# COMPACT_ATOMS: atom_id res chain seq x y z
N MET A 1 -32.47 54.72 -32.52
CA MET A 1 -33.33 55.30 -31.47
C MET A 1 -34.44 54.30 -31.24
N PRO A 2 -34.52 53.66 -30.06
CA PRO A 2 -35.57 52.67 -29.79
C PRO A 2 -36.93 53.39 -29.88
N VAL A 3 -37.88 52.78 -30.57
CA VAL A 3 -39.24 53.33 -30.67
C VAL A 3 -39.89 53.12 -29.31
N ASP A 4 -39.97 54.19 -28.52
CA ASP A 4 -40.60 54.19 -27.20
C ASP A 4 -42.14 54.14 -27.34
N ASP A 5 -42.84 53.66 -26.31
CA ASP A 5 -44.30 53.50 -26.32
C ASP A 5 -45.03 54.83 -26.55
N ARG A 6 -44.41 55.95 -26.15
CA ARG A 6 -44.89 57.30 -26.46
C ARG A 6 -44.89 57.59 -27.96
N THR A 7 -43.82 57.24 -28.66
CA THR A 7 -43.72 57.41 -30.11
C THR A 7 -44.73 56.53 -30.85
N ARG A 8 -44.97 55.32 -30.35
CA ARG A 8 -45.97 54.39 -30.91
C ARG A 8 -47.41 54.92 -30.74
N LEU A 9 -47.73 55.49 -29.57
CA LEU A 9 -49.03 56.10 -29.30
C LEU A 9 -49.28 57.36 -30.15
N GLU A 10 -48.24 58.17 -30.37
CA GLU A 10 -48.35 59.37 -31.19
C GLU A 10 -48.56 59.04 -32.67
N LEU A 11 -47.88 58.01 -33.18
CA LEU A 11 -48.10 57.45 -34.52
C LEU A 11 -49.52 56.89 -34.70
N HIS A 12 -50.06 56.20 -33.68
CA HIS A 12 -51.44 55.69 -33.69
C HIS A 12 -52.45 56.84 -33.87
N ARG A 13 -52.31 57.92 -33.10
CA ARG A 13 -53.22 59.08 -33.19
C ARG A 13 -53.16 59.80 -34.55
N GLN A 14 -51.96 59.94 -35.11
CA GLN A 14 -51.77 60.57 -36.42
C GLN A 14 -52.35 59.71 -37.55
N LEU A 15 -52.19 58.39 -37.48
CA LEU A 15 -52.78 57.46 -38.44
C LEU A 15 -54.32 57.39 -38.31
N GLU A 16 -54.86 57.40 -37.09
CA GLU A 16 -56.30 57.39 -36.85
C GLU A 16 -57.00 58.59 -37.51
N THR A 17 -56.33 59.75 -37.52
CA THR A 17 -56.83 60.99 -38.14
C THR A 17 -56.80 60.93 -39.68
N SER A 18 -55.87 60.19 -40.29
CA SER A 18 -55.66 60.18 -41.75
C SER A 18 -56.35 59.02 -42.48
N ILE A 19 -56.36 57.82 -41.89
CA ILE A 19 -56.86 56.58 -42.51
C ILE A 19 -58.02 55.95 -41.73
N GLY A 20 -58.42 56.54 -40.60
CA GLY A 20 -59.52 56.08 -39.76
C GLY A 20 -59.13 55.00 -38.75
N ARG A 21 -59.93 54.91 -37.69
CA ARG A 21 -59.68 54.07 -36.50
C ARG A 21 -59.52 52.58 -36.81
N LYS A 22 -60.49 51.97 -37.51
CA LYS A 22 -60.46 50.53 -37.85
C LYS A 22 -59.21 50.14 -38.66
N SER A 23 -58.83 50.95 -39.64
CA SER A 23 -57.65 50.70 -40.48
C SER A 23 -56.34 50.84 -39.70
N THR A 24 -56.28 51.82 -38.79
CA THR A 24 -55.12 52.05 -37.92
C THR A 24 -54.94 50.93 -36.90
N ASP A 25 -56.02 50.50 -36.25
CA ASP A 25 -55.99 49.39 -35.29
C ASP A 25 -55.53 48.08 -35.97
N ALA A 26 -56.00 47.83 -37.20
CA ALA A 26 -55.55 46.68 -37.99
C ALA A 26 -54.05 46.76 -38.36
N LEU A 27 -53.56 47.93 -38.79
CA LEU A 27 -52.14 48.12 -39.10
C LEU A 27 -51.26 47.94 -37.85
N MET A 28 -51.68 48.51 -36.73
CA MET A 28 -50.95 48.40 -35.46
C MET A 28 -50.95 46.97 -34.92
N ALA A 29 -52.02 46.19 -35.16
CA ALA A 29 -52.06 44.77 -34.83
C ALA A 29 -51.07 43.92 -35.65
N HIS A 30 -50.63 44.40 -36.81
CA HIS A 30 -49.65 43.72 -37.67
C HIS A 30 -48.20 44.18 -37.43
N LEU A 31 -47.98 45.24 -36.65
CA LEU A 31 -46.63 45.65 -36.27
C LEU A 31 -46.10 44.70 -35.18
N PRO A 32 -44.84 44.25 -35.30
CA PRO A 32 -44.25 43.39 -34.30
C PRO A 32 -44.20 44.11 -32.94
N PRO A 33 -44.45 43.39 -31.82
CA PRO A 33 -44.47 43.97 -30.48
C PRO A 33 -43.08 44.46 -30.05
N VAL A 34 -42.02 43.96 -30.68
CA VAL A 34 -40.61 44.30 -30.44
C VAL A 34 -40.01 45.03 -31.65
N THR A 35 -39.01 45.85 -31.40
CA THR A 35 -38.24 46.54 -32.44
C THR A 35 -37.22 45.59 -33.08
N TRP A 36 -36.90 45.80 -34.37
CA TRP A 36 -36.02 44.92 -35.14
C TRP A 36 -34.58 44.85 -34.63
N ASP A 37 -34.15 45.81 -33.81
CA ASP A 37 -32.87 45.82 -33.10
C ASP A 37 -32.80 44.83 -31.93
N GLN A 38 -33.94 44.30 -31.49
CA GLN A 38 -34.01 43.28 -30.44
C GLN A 38 -34.02 41.85 -30.99
N VAL A 39 -34.12 41.70 -32.31
CA VAL A 39 -34.15 40.39 -32.98
C VAL A 39 -32.73 40.02 -33.39
N ALA A 40 -32.26 38.85 -32.92
CA ALA A 40 -30.94 38.34 -33.30
C ALA A 40 -30.84 38.22 -34.83
N THR A 41 -29.77 38.80 -35.37
CA THR A 41 -29.48 38.74 -36.80
C THR A 41 -28.84 37.40 -37.17
N LYS A 42 -28.76 37.12 -38.47
CA LYS A 42 -28.03 35.94 -38.96
C LYS A 42 -26.54 36.01 -38.60
N ASP A 43 -25.97 37.22 -38.54
CA ASP A 43 -24.58 37.42 -38.18
C ASP A 43 -24.34 37.11 -36.70
N ASP A 44 -25.27 37.49 -35.81
CA ASP A 44 -25.23 37.13 -34.39
C ASP A 44 -25.28 35.60 -34.20
N LEU A 45 -26.15 34.92 -34.96
CA LEU A 45 -26.26 33.46 -34.95
C LEU A 45 -25.01 32.78 -35.53
N SER A 46 -24.38 33.37 -36.55
CA SER A 46 -23.13 32.88 -37.12
C SER A 46 -21.98 33.02 -36.12
N ALA A 47 -21.87 34.18 -35.47
CA ALA A 47 -20.85 34.43 -34.46
C ALA A 47 -20.97 33.47 -33.27
N THR A 48 -22.18 33.29 -32.73
CA THR A 48 -22.44 32.33 -31.65
C THR A 48 -22.15 30.89 -32.07
N ARG A 49 -22.47 30.49 -33.31
CA ARG A 49 -22.12 29.16 -33.84
C ARG A 49 -20.61 28.94 -33.90
N VAL A 50 -19.84 29.94 -34.33
CA VAL A 50 -18.38 29.86 -34.40
C VAL A 50 -17.79 29.74 -33.00
N LEU A 51 -18.25 30.55 -32.05
CA LEU A 51 -17.81 30.48 -30.65
C LEU A 51 -18.12 29.11 -30.03
N LEU A 52 -19.36 28.62 -30.18
CA LEU A 52 -19.75 27.32 -29.63
C LEU A 52 -18.92 26.17 -30.23
N ARG A 53 -18.57 26.26 -31.52
CA ARG A 53 -17.71 25.26 -32.14
C ARG A 53 -16.28 25.32 -31.60
N ALA A 54 -15.74 26.52 -31.39
CA ALA A 54 -14.43 26.69 -30.78
C ALA A 54 -14.41 26.14 -29.34
N ASP A 55 -15.46 26.38 -28.55
CA ASP A 55 -15.58 25.86 -27.19
C ASP A 55 -15.65 24.32 -27.18
N LEU A 56 -16.42 23.72 -28.10
CA LEU A 56 -16.50 22.27 -28.25
C LEU A 56 -15.15 21.66 -28.66
N ASP A 57 -14.45 22.30 -29.58
CA ASP A 57 -13.12 21.85 -30.01
C ASP A 57 -12.09 21.96 -28.88
N ALA A 58 -12.16 23.02 -28.06
CA ALA A 58 -11.34 23.20 -26.87
C ALA A 58 -11.62 22.12 -25.82
N MET A 59 -12.89 21.89 -25.45
CA MET A 59 -13.28 20.84 -24.51
C MET A 59 -12.87 19.44 -25.01
N ALA A 60 -13.01 19.17 -26.31
CA ALA A 60 -12.55 17.92 -26.89
C ALA A 60 -11.01 17.79 -26.89
N GLY A 61 -10.28 18.90 -26.93
CA GLY A 61 -8.84 18.96 -26.71
C GLY A 61 -8.48 18.60 -25.28
N ASP A 62 -9.14 19.23 -24.31
CA ASP A 62 -8.91 19.03 -22.88
C ASP A 62 -9.21 17.60 -22.45
N LEU A 63 -10.36 17.02 -22.86
CA LEU A 63 -10.69 15.61 -22.58
C LEU A 63 -9.62 14.65 -23.12
N ARG A 64 -9.10 14.91 -24.33
CA ARG A 64 -8.03 14.07 -24.89
C ARG A 64 -6.73 14.21 -24.11
N ALA A 65 -6.42 15.40 -23.61
CA ALA A 65 -5.25 15.63 -22.77
C ALA A 65 -5.39 14.91 -21.42
N GLU A 66 -6.55 15.00 -20.78
CA GLU A 66 -6.85 14.30 -19.53
C GLU A 66 -6.79 12.78 -19.68
N ILE A 67 -7.35 12.23 -20.76
CA ILE A 67 -7.26 10.78 -21.05
C ILE A 67 -5.79 10.35 -21.19
N LYS A 68 -4.98 11.10 -21.95
CA LYS A 68 -3.54 10.80 -22.09
C LYS A 68 -2.80 10.88 -20.76
N ALA A 69 -3.12 11.88 -19.93
CA ALA A 69 -2.53 12.03 -18.60
C ALA A 69 -2.91 10.84 -17.69
N SER A 70 -4.18 10.43 -17.71
CA SER A 70 -4.67 9.27 -16.98
C SER A 70 -3.99 7.97 -17.42
N GLU A 71 -3.87 7.72 -18.73
CA GLU A 71 -3.16 6.56 -19.24
C GLU A 71 -1.66 6.57 -18.87
N ALA A 72 -1.02 7.73 -18.90
CA ALA A 72 0.36 7.87 -18.44
C ALA A 72 0.49 7.57 -16.95
N GLY A 73 -0.44 8.05 -16.13
CA GLY A 73 -0.54 7.73 -14.71
C GLY A 73 -0.71 6.24 -14.44
N MET A 74 -1.60 5.56 -15.18
CA MET A 74 -1.79 4.11 -15.06
C MET A 74 -0.52 3.33 -15.44
N ARG A 75 0.16 3.71 -16.52
CA ARG A 75 1.43 3.09 -16.94
C ARG A 75 2.52 3.29 -15.88
N ALA A 76 2.59 4.47 -15.27
CA ALA A 76 3.53 4.75 -14.18
C ALA A 76 3.23 3.89 -12.95
N MET A 77 1.96 3.74 -12.57
CA MET A 77 1.54 2.87 -11.47
C MET A 77 1.87 1.39 -11.74
N GLU A 78 1.61 0.89 -12.96
CA GLU A 78 1.97 -0.48 -13.34
C GLU A 78 3.49 -0.72 -13.27
N ALA A 79 4.28 0.25 -13.73
CA ALA A 79 5.74 0.20 -13.62
C ALA A 79 6.20 0.20 -12.16
N GLY A 80 5.57 1.02 -11.30
CA GLY A 80 5.80 1.04 -9.86
C GLY A 80 5.53 -0.30 -9.20
N ILE A 81 4.34 -0.88 -9.42
CA ILE A 81 3.96 -2.20 -8.86
C ILE A 81 4.94 -3.29 -9.32
N ARG A 82 5.36 -3.27 -10.58
CA ARG A 82 6.36 -4.22 -11.10
C ARG A 82 7.72 -4.04 -10.42
N GLY A 83 8.11 -2.80 -10.13
CA GLY A 83 9.32 -2.48 -9.36
C GLY A 83 9.25 -3.03 -7.94
N ASP A 84 8.15 -2.75 -7.23
CA ASP A 84 7.91 -3.21 -5.86
C ASP A 84 7.90 -4.73 -5.76
N MET A 85 7.27 -5.42 -6.72
CA MET A 85 7.23 -6.88 -6.75
C MET A 85 8.62 -7.50 -6.91
N LYS A 86 9.47 -6.91 -7.77
CA LYS A 86 10.88 -7.34 -7.90
C LYS A 86 11.67 -7.08 -6.63
N ALA A 87 11.49 -5.92 -6.01
CA ALA A 87 12.15 -5.58 -4.75
C ALA A 87 11.75 -6.57 -3.64
N MET A 88 10.45 -6.89 -3.54
CA MET A 88 9.94 -7.87 -2.59
C MET A 88 10.50 -9.28 -2.86
N GLU A 89 10.55 -9.73 -4.11
CA GLU A 89 11.16 -11.03 -4.46
C GLU A 89 12.63 -11.09 -4.00
N THR A 90 13.40 -10.04 -4.26
CA THR A 90 14.80 -9.98 -3.82
C THR A 90 14.93 -9.93 -2.30
N GLY A 91 14.03 -9.20 -1.61
CA GLY A 91 14.00 -9.13 -0.15
C GLY A 91 13.71 -10.49 0.47
N VAL A 92 12.65 -11.17 0.03
CA VAL A 92 12.29 -12.52 0.51
C VAL A 92 13.43 -13.52 0.27
N ARG A 93 14.09 -13.46 -0.89
CA ARG A 93 15.26 -14.32 -1.16
C ARG A 93 16.38 -14.08 -0.16
N SER A 94 16.72 -12.81 0.09
CA SER A 94 17.74 -12.42 1.06
C SER A 94 17.39 -12.87 2.48
N ASP A 95 16.13 -12.72 2.88
CA ASP A 95 15.64 -13.13 4.20
C ASP A 95 15.73 -14.64 4.38
N VAL A 96 15.36 -15.41 3.36
CA VAL A 96 15.48 -16.88 3.37
C VAL A 96 16.94 -17.31 3.48
N GLU A 97 17.84 -16.73 2.69
CA GLU A 97 19.29 -17.03 2.78
C GLU A 97 19.84 -16.72 4.18
N THR A 98 19.44 -15.59 4.75
CA THR A 98 19.85 -15.18 6.09
C THR A 98 19.30 -16.14 7.15
N GLY A 99 18.04 -16.53 7.02
CA GLY A 99 17.40 -17.51 7.89
C GLY A 99 18.11 -18.87 7.86
N ILE A 100 18.46 -19.36 6.67
CA ILE A 100 19.21 -20.63 6.52
C ILE A 100 20.58 -20.54 7.21
N ARG A 101 21.36 -19.49 6.96
CA ARG A 101 22.68 -19.31 7.61
C ARG A 101 22.57 -19.22 9.13
N SER A 102 21.51 -18.57 9.64
CA SER A 102 21.24 -18.51 11.07
C SER A 102 20.96 -19.91 11.64
N VAL A 103 20.13 -20.71 10.98
CA VAL A 103 19.85 -22.10 11.38
C VAL A 103 21.10 -22.95 11.36
N GLU A 104 21.93 -22.86 10.32
CA GLU A 104 23.21 -23.58 10.23
C GLU A 104 24.14 -23.24 11.40
N THR A 105 24.27 -21.94 11.72
CA THR A 105 25.10 -21.48 12.84
C THR A 105 24.58 -21.99 14.18
N ASN A 106 23.26 -21.96 14.38
CA ASN A 106 22.62 -22.48 15.58
C ASN A 106 22.86 -23.99 15.72
N MET A 107 22.73 -24.76 14.63
CA MET A 107 22.99 -26.21 14.63
C MET A 107 24.45 -26.54 14.94
N GLN A 108 25.40 -25.77 14.39
CA GLN A 108 26.83 -25.93 14.72
C GLN A 108 27.08 -25.66 16.21
N THR A 109 26.48 -24.61 16.75
CA THR A 109 26.59 -24.25 18.17
C THR A 109 25.99 -25.33 19.07
N LEU A 110 24.82 -25.86 18.73
CA LEU A 110 24.21 -26.96 19.46
C LEU A 110 25.05 -28.24 19.40
N ALA A 111 25.65 -28.55 18.24
CA ALA A 111 26.51 -29.72 18.09
C ALA A 111 27.80 -29.61 18.91
N THR A 112 28.41 -28.42 18.99
CA THR A 112 29.60 -28.20 19.82
C THR A 112 29.24 -28.24 21.31
N GLN A 113 28.12 -27.64 21.70
CA GLN A 113 27.63 -27.68 23.07
C GLN A 113 27.33 -29.12 23.53
N LEU A 114 26.59 -29.90 22.72
CA LEU A 114 26.29 -31.29 23.04
C LEU A 114 27.55 -32.14 23.18
N ARG A 115 28.54 -31.93 22.31
CA ARG A 115 29.84 -32.62 22.39
C ARG A 115 30.57 -32.26 23.69
N ALA A 116 30.58 -31.00 24.09
CA ALA A 116 31.19 -30.55 25.33
C ALA A 116 30.49 -31.14 26.56
N GLU A 117 29.15 -31.14 26.58
CA GLU A 117 28.35 -31.74 27.65
C GLU A 117 28.62 -33.24 27.79
N MET A 118 28.71 -33.98 26.67
CA MET A 118 29.09 -35.40 26.70
C MET A 118 30.51 -35.63 27.23
N GLN A 119 31.48 -34.79 26.86
CA GLN A 119 32.84 -34.89 27.38
C GLN A 119 32.88 -34.66 28.90
N VAL A 120 32.14 -33.66 29.39
CA VAL A 120 32.02 -33.39 30.82
C VAL A 120 31.35 -34.56 31.53
N SER A 121 30.22 -35.05 31.04
CA SER A 121 29.49 -36.19 31.62
C SER A 121 30.36 -37.45 31.69
N THR A 122 31.11 -37.76 30.62
CA THR A 122 32.01 -38.92 30.62
C THR A 122 33.20 -38.76 31.56
N ALA A 123 33.74 -37.55 31.72
CA ALA A 123 34.79 -37.27 32.69
C ALA A 123 34.28 -37.42 34.12
N ASP A 124 33.08 -36.91 34.39
CA ASP A 124 32.43 -36.99 35.71
C ASP A 124 32.14 -38.45 36.09
N LEU A 125 31.56 -39.24 35.17
CA LEU A 125 31.35 -40.68 35.36
C LEU A 125 32.65 -41.44 35.65
N ARG A 126 33.75 -41.11 34.96
CA ARG A 126 35.07 -41.71 35.25
C ARG A 126 35.58 -41.34 36.63
N SER A 127 35.42 -40.08 37.03
CA SER A 127 35.80 -39.60 38.36
C SER A 127 35.02 -40.32 39.46
N GLU A 128 33.70 -40.43 39.32
CA GLU A 128 32.84 -41.14 40.26
C GLU A 128 33.21 -42.63 40.37
N MET A 129 33.46 -43.30 39.24
CA MET A 129 33.94 -44.69 39.25
C MET A 129 35.29 -44.84 39.97
N HIS A 130 36.23 -43.91 39.75
CA HIS A 130 37.52 -43.93 40.44
C HIS A 130 37.38 -43.69 41.94
N ASP A 131 36.52 -42.76 42.37
CA ASP A 131 36.29 -42.52 43.79
C ASP A 131 35.59 -43.71 44.44
N GLN A 132 34.56 -44.27 43.80
CA GLN A 132 33.88 -45.47 44.29
C GLN A 132 34.86 -46.66 44.41
N ASN A 133 35.68 -46.92 43.40
CA ASN A 133 36.68 -47.99 43.45
C ASN A 133 37.72 -47.73 44.56
N SER A 134 38.18 -46.49 44.70
CA SER A 134 39.14 -46.12 45.77
C SER A 134 38.53 -46.26 47.17
N ARG A 135 37.24 -45.94 47.34
CA ARG A 135 36.50 -46.19 48.58
C ARG A 135 36.36 -47.69 48.84
N GLN A 136 36.01 -48.50 47.84
CA GLN A 136 35.91 -49.95 47.96
C GLN A 136 37.25 -50.60 48.31
N LEU A 137 38.34 -50.24 47.61
CA LEU A 137 39.68 -50.73 47.91
C LEU A 137 40.12 -50.35 49.33
N ARG A 138 39.85 -49.13 49.77
CA ARG A 138 40.12 -48.72 51.16
C ARG A 138 39.39 -49.63 52.17
N TRP A 139 38.11 -49.91 51.96
CA TRP A 139 37.35 -50.84 52.80
C TRP A 139 37.87 -52.27 52.77
N ILE A 140 38.22 -52.80 51.59
CA ILE A 140 38.75 -54.16 51.47
C ILE A 140 40.10 -54.28 52.16
N VAL A 141 40.99 -53.31 51.98
CA VAL A 141 42.32 -53.32 52.60
C VAL A 141 42.21 -53.20 54.12
N THR A 142 41.38 -52.29 54.65
CA THR A 142 41.18 -52.18 56.10
C THR A 142 40.54 -53.44 56.68
N PHE A 143 39.58 -54.04 55.98
CA PHE A 143 38.96 -55.30 56.37
C PHE A 143 39.97 -56.46 56.37
N MET A 144 40.75 -56.64 55.30
CA MET A 144 41.80 -57.66 55.20
C MET A 144 42.88 -57.49 56.27
N ALA A 145 43.30 -56.25 56.57
CA ALA A 145 44.27 -55.97 57.61
C ALA A 145 43.73 -56.38 58.99
N GLY A 146 42.47 -56.01 59.32
CA GLY A 146 41.81 -56.42 60.56
C GLY A 146 41.60 -57.94 60.67
N TRP A 147 41.28 -58.61 59.57
CA TRP A 147 41.20 -60.07 59.52
C TRP A 147 42.56 -60.74 59.73
N SER A 148 43.61 -60.19 59.13
CA SER A 148 44.98 -60.71 59.26
C SER A 148 45.49 -60.60 60.69
N THR A 149 45.21 -59.48 61.39
CA THR A 149 45.58 -59.32 62.80
C THR A 149 44.82 -60.28 63.72
N LEU A 150 43.53 -60.51 63.45
CA LEU A 150 42.71 -61.50 64.16
C LEU A 150 43.24 -62.93 64.01
N LEU A 151 43.59 -63.35 62.78
CA LEU A 151 44.17 -64.67 62.52
C LEU A 151 45.51 -64.86 63.24
N LEU A 152 46.39 -63.84 63.23
CA LEU A 152 47.65 -63.90 63.95
C LEU A 152 47.44 -64.05 65.47
N ALA A 153 46.49 -63.32 66.04
CA ALA A 153 46.13 -63.46 67.46
C ALA A 153 45.56 -64.84 67.78
N ALA A 154 44.71 -65.41 66.92
CA ALA A 154 44.14 -66.73 67.09
C ALA A 154 45.21 -67.85 67.03
N VAL A 155 46.19 -67.74 66.12
CA VAL A 155 47.33 -68.68 66.04
C VAL A 155 48.20 -68.63 67.30
N GLN A 156 48.42 -67.44 67.88
CA GLN A 156 49.16 -67.30 69.14
C GLN A 156 48.41 -67.84 70.36
N LEU A 157 47.08 -67.96 70.29
CA LEU A 157 46.24 -68.44 71.39
C LEU A 157 46.02 -69.97 71.37
N MET A 158 46.48 -70.67 70.33
CA MET A 158 46.52 -72.14 70.33
C MET A 158 47.83 -72.62 70.97
N PRO A 159 47.78 -73.31 72.13
CA PRO A 159 48.95 -73.88 72.78
C PRO A 159 49.56 -75.07 72.03
#